data_AF-A0A2V8FI02-F1
#
_entry.id   AF-A0A2V8FI02-F1
#
_cell.length_a   1.000
_cell.length_b   1.000
_cell.length_c   1.000
_cell.angle_alpha   90.00
_cell.angle_beta   90.00
_cell.angle_gamma   90.00
#
_symmetry.space_group_name_H-M   'P 1'
#
loop_
_entity.id
_entity.type
_entity.pdbx_description
1 polymer ?
#
loop_
_entity_poly.entity_id
_entity_poly.type
_entity_poly.pdbx_seq_one_letter_code
_entity_poly.pdbx_strand_id
1 'polypeptide(L)'
;FHLNTLPADALVGIPGTGGVNAAPTPGTERGVDPQKINSFQARLVWQISQKTKLSAYNDRILKNRGSDMTAGVDPATGSAVWTSPIYTTGSIKLTSTVTNRVLVEGGFSTNYERYNIVMQPGIEKARGTPEWYTQVYKTDSALGTQWNALSQTYGRYPDRFSFGGAISYITGAHNVKFGIQDTFGRYRRTDGSNGDIRATFINGIASTAQILNTPVARRDLLHVDAGFYAQDSWTLKRMTVNYGARYEHFSSGIPLETAPAGRYTAARTFGPIEMPTWNSIAPRGGLVYDLFGDQKTALKFSVGKYMQAGSTGFSESYNPLQLTTASVSWTDLNRDGVPQGELGCVYLSAGCEINLAQLPNGFGVASLANFDPGMKRM
;
A
#
# COMPACT_ATOMS: atom_id res chain seq x y z
N PHE A 1 -1.44 8.45 23.97
CA PHE A 1 -0.98 7.07 24.22
C PHE A 1 0.41 6.93 23.65
N HIS A 2 1.44 6.82 24.50
CA HIS A 2 2.80 6.43 24.07
C HIS A 2 2.90 4.92 24.17
N LEU A 3 2.83 4.22 23.05
CA LEU A 3 3.17 2.80 22.99
C LEU A 3 4.69 2.70 22.81
N ASN A 4 5.40 2.44 23.91
CA ASN A 4 6.76 1.92 23.85
C ASN A 4 6.65 0.42 23.60
N THR A 5 6.87 -0.03 22.36
CA THR A 5 6.83 -1.45 22.02
C THR A 5 8.09 -2.16 22.53
N LEU A 6 7.90 -3.44 22.88
CA LEU A 6 8.94 -4.37 23.33
C LEU A 6 10.11 -4.44 22.32
N PRO A 7 11.35 -4.72 22.78
CA PRO A 7 12.49 -4.89 21.89
C PRO A 7 12.21 -5.99 20.86
N ALA A 8 12.64 -5.78 19.61
CA ALA A 8 12.72 -6.86 18.64
C ALA A 8 13.83 -7.81 19.10
N ASP A 9 13.58 -9.12 19.17
CA ASP A 9 14.57 -10.12 19.61
C ASP A 9 15.71 -10.37 18.59
N ALA A 10 16.09 -9.36 17.81
CA ALA A 10 17.30 -9.39 16.99
C ALA A 10 18.51 -9.08 17.86
N LEU A 11 19.64 -9.74 17.67
CA LEU A 11 20.89 -9.42 18.35
C LEU A 11 21.68 -8.39 17.52
N VAL A 12 22.39 -7.47 18.18
CA VAL A 12 23.30 -6.56 17.46
C VAL A 12 24.56 -7.30 17.05
N GLY A 13 24.98 -7.14 15.81
CA GLY A 13 26.25 -7.67 15.33
C GLY A 13 27.43 -7.05 16.07
N ILE A 14 28.42 -7.85 16.47
CA ILE A 14 29.67 -7.34 17.07
C ILE A 14 30.42 -6.54 15.99
N PRO A 15 30.70 -5.24 16.17
CA PRO A 15 31.41 -4.46 15.17
C PRO A 15 32.77 -5.06 14.83
N GLY A 16 33.13 -5.08 13.53
CA GLY A 16 34.43 -5.56 13.05
C GLY A 16 34.59 -7.08 12.97
N THR A 17 33.59 -7.88 13.36
CA THR A 17 33.62 -9.34 13.17
C THR A 17 32.95 -9.82 11.87
N GLY A 18 32.28 -8.90 11.17
CA GLY A 18 31.70 -9.16 9.85
C GLY A 18 32.79 -9.38 8.81
N GLY A 19 32.59 -10.40 7.99
CA GLY A 19 33.40 -10.63 6.81
C GLY A 19 32.81 -9.91 5.60
N VAL A 20 33.59 -9.88 4.53
CA VAL A 20 33.12 -9.41 3.23
C VAL A 20 31.87 -10.19 2.75
N ASN A 21 31.83 -11.49 3.06
CA ASN A 21 30.80 -12.44 2.63
C ASN A 21 29.98 -13.00 3.82
N ALA A 22 30.18 -12.47 5.03
CA ALA A 22 29.52 -12.96 6.22
C ALA A 22 29.02 -11.79 7.06
N ALA A 23 27.79 -11.90 7.55
CA ALA A 23 27.25 -10.95 8.51
C ALA A 23 28.16 -10.87 9.76
N PRO A 24 28.18 -9.72 10.46
CA PRO A 24 28.79 -9.63 11.77
C PRO A 24 28.29 -10.73 12.71
N THR A 25 29.19 -11.28 13.52
CA THR A 25 28.81 -12.30 14.52
C THR A 25 27.78 -11.72 15.48
N PRO A 26 26.73 -12.47 15.86
CA PRO A 26 25.77 -11.99 16.85
C PRO A 26 26.45 -11.65 18.18
N GLY A 27 26.19 -10.46 18.70
CA GLY A 27 26.52 -10.08 20.07
C GLY A 27 25.47 -10.57 21.06
N THR A 28 25.72 -10.37 22.35
CA THR A 28 24.72 -10.62 23.41
C THR A 28 23.80 -9.41 23.65
N GLU A 29 24.07 -8.29 22.96
CA GLU A 29 23.27 -7.08 23.02
C GLU A 29 21.96 -7.25 22.27
N ARG A 30 20.88 -6.74 22.87
CA ARG A 30 19.57 -6.72 22.24
C ARG A 30 19.52 -5.62 21.19
N GLY A 31 19.14 -5.98 19.98
CA GLY A 31 18.70 -5.07 18.95
C GLY A 31 17.54 -4.23 19.47
N VAL A 32 17.69 -2.92 19.31
CA VAL A 32 16.66 -1.97 19.72
C VAL A 32 15.96 -1.49 18.46
N ASP A 33 14.64 -1.63 18.43
CA ASP A 33 13.78 -1.02 17.42
C ASP A 33 13.07 0.17 18.07
N PRO A 34 13.68 1.38 18.05
CA PRO A 34 13.07 2.54 18.67
C PRO A 34 11.88 3.01 17.83
N GLN A 35 10.68 2.87 18.38
CA GLN A 35 9.45 3.30 17.71
C GLN A 35 8.75 4.38 18.52
N LYS A 36 8.07 5.27 17.82
CA LYS A 36 7.16 6.23 18.45
C LYS A 36 5.98 6.50 17.55
N ILE A 37 4.80 6.49 18.15
CA ILE A 37 3.54 6.87 17.50
C ILE A 37 2.87 7.89 18.41
N ASN A 38 2.74 9.11 17.91
CA ASN A 38 1.95 10.16 18.53
C ASN A 38 0.74 10.44 17.64
N SER A 39 -0.46 10.38 18.20
CA SER A 39 -1.69 10.77 17.50
C SER A 39 -2.24 12.04 18.16
N PHE A 40 -2.51 13.05 17.32
CA PHE A 40 -3.14 14.30 17.70
C PHE A 40 -4.51 14.36 17.07
N GLN A 41 -5.54 14.21 17.90
CA GLN A 41 -6.91 14.16 17.45
C GLN A 41 -7.67 15.39 17.90
N ALA A 42 -8.40 16.01 16.99
CA ALA A 42 -9.33 17.08 17.27
C ALA A 42 -10.68 16.74 16.69
N ARG A 43 -11.73 16.92 17.50
CA ARG A 43 -13.12 16.81 17.05
C ARG A 43 -13.87 18.07 17.47
N LEU A 44 -14.45 18.75 16.49
CA LEU A 44 -15.35 19.88 16.71
C LEU A 44 -16.76 19.43 16.35
N VAL A 45 -17.71 19.67 17.25
CA VAL A 45 -19.14 19.53 16.96
C VAL A 45 -19.80 20.84 17.30
N TRP A 46 -20.45 21.44 16.32
CA TRP A 46 -21.10 22.74 16.46
C TRP A 46 -22.55 22.65 16.01
N GLN A 47 -23.46 22.97 16.91
CA GLN A 47 -24.86 23.16 16.60
C GLN A 47 -25.05 24.57 16.00
N ILE A 48 -24.92 24.70 14.69
CA ILE A 48 -25.00 25.99 13.97
C ILE A 48 -26.37 26.65 14.16
N SER A 49 -27.43 25.85 14.19
CA SER A 49 -28.81 26.29 14.43
C SER A 49 -29.58 25.20 15.18
N GLN A 50 -30.81 25.45 15.63
CA GLN A 50 -31.64 24.40 16.26
C GLN A 50 -31.82 23.14 15.38
N LYS A 51 -31.69 23.26 14.06
CA LYS A 51 -31.88 22.16 13.10
C LYS A 51 -30.59 21.64 12.48
N THR A 52 -29.50 22.38 12.54
CA THR A 52 -28.28 22.08 11.78
C THR A 52 -27.07 21.89 12.69
N LYS A 53 -26.36 20.80 12.46
CA LYS A 53 -25.14 20.41 13.16
C LYS A 53 -24.00 20.21 12.19
N LEU A 54 -22.85 20.81 12.49
CA LEU A 54 -21.57 20.55 11.85
C LEU A 54 -20.72 19.67 12.76
N SER A 55 -20.04 18.69 12.19
CA SER A 55 -19.01 17.90 12.83
C SER A 55 -17.76 17.94 11.98
N ALA A 56 -16.63 18.28 12.56
CA ALA A 56 -15.32 18.17 11.94
C ALA A 56 -14.42 17.28 12.81
N TYR A 57 -13.57 16.49 12.18
CA TYR A 57 -12.60 15.63 12.84
C TYR A 57 -11.31 15.62 12.05
N ASN A 58 -10.18 15.64 12.76
CA ASN A 58 -8.90 15.33 12.19
C ASN A 58 -8.09 14.50 13.18
N ASP A 59 -7.44 13.45 12.67
CA ASP A 59 -6.35 12.75 13.34
C ASP A 59 -5.08 13.00 12.56
N ARG A 60 -4.07 13.55 13.22
CA ARG A 60 -2.71 13.66 12.73
C ARG A 60 -1.83 12.67 13.47
N ILE A 61 -1.34 11.67 12.75
CA ILE A 61 -0.46 10.65 13.30
C ILE A 61 0.98 11.00 12.89
N LEU A 62 1.86 11.07 13.89
CA LEU A 62 3.31 11.15 13.72
C LEU A 62 3.87 9.79 14.10
N LYS A 63 4.27 9.02 13.08
CA LYS A 63 4.84 7.69 13.23
C LYS A 63 6.30 7.70 12.76
N ASN A 64 7.15 7.11 13.57
CA ASN A 64 8.55 6.87 13.25
C ASN A 64 8.96 5.51 13.83
N ARG A 65 9.78 4.79 13.08
CA ARG A 65 10.39 3.52 13.47
C ARG A 65 11.84 3.59 13.07
N GLY A 66 12.75 3.53 14.02
CA GLY A 66 14.17 3.74 13.76
C GLY A 66 14.88 2.52 13.23
N SER A 67 14.42 1.31 13.56
CA SER A 67 15.15 0.10 13.18
C SER A 67 14.21 -1.10 13.07
N ASP A 68 13.41 -1.15 12.00
CA ASP A 68 12.60 -2.33 11.66
C ASP A 68 13.50 -3.50 11.26
N MET A 69 13.42 -4.57 12.03
CA MET A 69 14.24 -5.76 11.84
C MET A 69 13.58 -6.98 12.47
N THR A 70 14.08 -8.15 12.06
CA THR A 70 13.80 -9.45 12.67
C THR A 70 15.12 -10.16 12.99
N ALA A 71 15.07 -11.30 13.66
CA ALA A 71 16.25 -12.13 13.86
C ALA A 71 16.98 -12.42 12.53
N GLY A 72 18.32 -12.36 12.56
CA GLY A 72 19.18 -12.54 11.40
C GLY A 72 19.51 -11.25 10.63
N VAL A 73 18.76 -10.17 10.82
CA VAL A 73 19.09 -8.87 10.21
C VAL A 73 20.10 -8.13 11.10
N ASP A 74 21.22 -7.69 10.53
CA ASP A 74 22.15 -6.80 11.21
C ASP A 74 21.46 -5.46 11.54
N PRO A 75 21.24 -5.14 12.83
CA PRO A 75 20.54 -3.93 13.25
C PRO A 75 21.19 -2.66 12.72
N ALA A 76 22.52 -2.64 12.55
CA ALA A 76 23.28 -1.44 12.21
C ALA A 76 23.17 -1.07 10.72
N THR A 77 23.02 -2.06 9.83
CA THR A 77 23.12 -1.85 8.37
C THR A 77 21.93 -2.38 7.59
N GLY A 78 21.33 -3.49 8.01
CA GLY A 78 20.24 -4.17 7.31
C GLY A 78 18.84 -3.77 7.74
N SER A 79 18.70 -3.07 8.88
CA SER A 79 17.41 -2.64 9.39
C SER A 79 16.80 -1.46 8.62
N ALA A 80 15.49 -1.33 8.69
CA ALA A 80 14.72 -0.32 7.96
C ALA A 80 14.30 0.86 8.84
N VAL A 81 14.49 2.08 8.36
CA VAL A 81 13.98 3.30 8.99
C VAL A 81 12.66 3.68 8.35
N TRP A 82 11.58 3.77 9.14
CA TRP A 82 10.28 4.23 8.65
C TRP A 82 10.06 5.69 9.01
N THR A 83 9.75 6.49 7.99
CA THR A 83 9.35 7.89 8.15
C THR A 83 7.94 8.09 7.60
N SER A 84 7.06 8.74 8.36
CA SER A 84 5.69 9.04 7.92
C SER A 84 5.50 10.55 7.77
N PRO A 85 5.94 11.16 6.64
CA PRO A 85 5.85 12.61 6.46
C PRO A 85 4.41 13.12 6.54
N ILE A 86 3.43 12.36 6.03
CA ILE A 86 2.03 12.72 6.14
C ILE A 86 1.19 11.48 6.46
N TYR A 87 0.70 11.40 7.70
CA TYR A 87 -0.27 10.41 8.12
C TYR A 87 -1.45 11.13 8.78
N THR A 88 -2.57 11.27 8.08
CA THR A 88 -3.73 11.99 8.63
C THR A 88 -5.04 11.53 8.03
N THR A 89 -6.07 11.47 8.87
CA THR A 89 -7.45 11.25 8.44
C THR A 89 -8.29 12.45 8.88
N GLY A 90 -8.92 13.12 7.93
CA GLY A 90 -9.78 14.28 8.17
C GLY A 90 -11.20 13.99 7.72
N SER A 91 -12.20 14.57 8.38
CA SER A 91 -13.57 14.57 7.91
C SER A 91 -14.34 15.80 8.33
N ILE A 92 -15.28 16.22 7.50
CA ILE A 92 -16.27 17.24 7.80
C ILE A 92 -17.64 16.70 7.39
N LYS A 93 -18.64 16.89 8.25
CA LYS A 93 -20.01 16.42 8.04
C LYS A 93 -21.00 17.46 8.52
N LEU A 94 -21.96 17.79 7.68
CA LEU A 94 -23.13 18.60 7.98
C LEU A 94 -24.36 17.70 8.06
N THR A 95 -25.19 17.90 9.08
CA THR A 95 -26.48 17.20 9.26
C THR A 95 -27.55 18.24 9.59
N SER A 96 -28.70 18.20 8.92
CA SER A 96 -29.80 19.14 9.14
C SER A 96 -31.18 18.47 9.15
N THR A 97 -31.96 18.69 10.20
CA THR A 97 -33.39 18.34 10.26
C THR A 97 -34.23 19.44 9.62
N VAL A 98 -34.26 19.46 8.28
CA VAL A 98 -34.95 20.48 7.49
C VAL A 98 -36.42 20.64 7.94
N THR A 99 -37.09 19.50 8.15
CA THR A 99 -38.43 19.41 8.74
C THR A 99 -38.48 18.32 9.81
N ASN A 100 -39.62 18.12 10.45
CA ASN A 100 -39.84 17.03 11.40
C ASN A 100 -39.82 15.63 10.75
N ARG A 101 -39.72 15.56 9.41
CA ARG A 101 -39.69 14.31 8.63
C ARG A 101 -38.52 14.22 7.68
N VAL A 102 -37.80 15.31 7.41
CA VAL A 102 -36.72 15.36 6.42
C VAL A 102 -35.39 15.62 7.12
N LEU A 103 -34.46 14.70 6.93
CA LEU A 103 -33.06 14.80 7.35
C LEU A 103 -32.17 14.88 6.12
N VAL A 104 -31.28 15.87 6.08
CA VAL A 104 -30.24 15.99 5.04
C VAL A 104 -28.88 15.86 5.69
N GLU A 105 -28.00 15.07 5.09
CA GLU A 105 -26.63 14.89 5.53
C GLU A 105 -25.67 14.98 4.35
N GLY A 106 -24.49 15.55 4.58
CA GLY A 106 -23.43 15.63 3.58
C GLY A 106 -22.08 15.71 4.26
N GLY A 107 -21.05 15.15 3.64
CA GLY A 107 -19.71 15.19 4.21
C GLY A 107 -18.62 14.83 3.22
N PHE A 108 -17.41 15.16 3.62
CA PHE A 108 -16.18 14.89 2.90
C PHE A 108 -15.14 14.38 3.89
N SER A 109 -14.34 13.40 3.47
CA SER A 109 -13.23 12.89 4.24
C SER A 109 -11.99 12.69 3.37
N THR A 110 -10.84 12.77 4.03
CA THR A 110 -9.53 12.55 3.44
C THR A 110 -8.78 11.53 4.27
N ASN A 111 -7.99 10.70 3.62
CA ASN A 111 -7.05 9.80 4.26
C ASN A 111 -5.74 9.87 3.46
N TYR A 112 -4.68 10.28 4.16
CA TYR A 112 -3.32 10.32 3.67
C TYR A 112 -2.48 9.42 4.54
N GLU A 113 -1.82 8.43 3.96
CA GLU A 113 -0.96 7.48 4.68
C GLU A 113 0.40 7.37 4.01
N ARG A 114 1.03 8.54 3.84
CA ARG A 114 2.31 8.68 3.15
C ARG A 114 3.44 8.27 4.08
N TYR A 115 4.20 7.26 3.67
CA TYR A 115 5.39 6.81 4.38
C TYR A 115 6.52 6.44 3.42
N ASN A 116 7.74 6.47 3.96
CA ASN A 116 8.93 5.95 3.30
C ASN A 116 9.59 4.92 4.21
N ILE A 117 10.17 3.91 3.59
CA ILE A 117 11.16 3.03 4.19
C ILE A 117 12.50 3.33 3.54
N VAL A 118 13.47 3.71 4.36
CA VAL A 118 14.82 4.09 3.94
C VAL A 118 15.86 3.27 4.71
N MET A 119 17.10 3.30 4.24
CA MET A 119 18.20 2.60 4.92
C MET A 119 18.61 3.36 6.19
N GLN A 120 19.43 2.71 7.03
CA GLN A 120 20.07 3.39 8.15
C GLN A 120 20.91 4.60 7.69
N PRO A 121 21.06 5.65 8.53
CA PRO A 121 21.84 6.83 8.18
C PRO A 121 23.25 6.48 7.67
N GLY A 122 23.61 7.04 6.53
CA GLY A 122 24.92 6.81 5.90
C GLY A 122 25.03 5.55 5.07
N ILE A 123 24.04 4.64 5.08
CA ILE A 123 24.05 3.42 4.26
C ILE A 123 23.46 3.68 2.87
N GLU A 124 22.38 4.46 2.77
CA GLU A 124 21.84 4.89 1.47
C GLU A 124 22.84 5.81 0.76
N LYS A 125 23.21 5.47 -0.48
CA LYS A 125 24.21 6.21 -1.26
C LYS A 125 23.58 6.87 -2.48
N ALA A 126 24.18 7.97 -2.92
CA ALA A 126 23.74 8.65 -4.12
C ALA A 126 24.03 7.78 -5.36
N ARG A 127 23.02 7.60 -6.21
CA ARG A 127 23.14 6.80 -7.44
C ARG A 127 24.31 7.30 -8.30
N GLY A 128 25.13 6.36 -8.76
CA GLY A 128 26.28 6.65 -9.62
C GLY A 128 27.57 7.01 -8.89
N THR A 129 27.57 7.15 -7.56
CA THR A 129 28.85 7.29 -6.82
C THR A 129 29.50 5.92 -6.61
N PRO A 130 30.83 5.84 -6.44
CA PRO A 130 31.54 4.57 -6.21
C PRO A 130 30.97 3.76 -5.04
N GLU A 131 30.55 4.41 -3.97
CA GLU A 131 29.98 3.77 -2.78
C GLU A 131 28.61 3.15 -3.07
N TRP A 132 27.83 3.70 -3.99
CA TRP A 132 26.53 3.15 -4.36
C TRP A 132 26.64 1.78 -5.03
N TYR A 133 27.75 1.52 -5.73
CA TYR A 133 28.03 0.22 -6.34
C TYR A 133 28.50 -0.83 -5.33
N THR A 134 29.03 -0.43 -4.17
CA THR A 134 29.63 -1.34 -3.17
C THR A 134 28.80 -1.52 -1.90
N GLN A 135 28.01 -0.52 -1.52
CA GLN A 135 27.11 -0.57 -0.36
C GLN A 135 25.78 -1.25 -0.70
N VAL A 136 25.84 -2.45 -1.27
CA VAL A 136 24.67 -3.22 -1.74
C VAL A 136 24.12 -4.10 -0.63
N TYR A 137 22.85 -4.49 -0.73
CA TYR A 137 22.27 -5.46 0.20
C TYR A 137 22.95 -6.83 0.06
N LYS A 138 23.26 -7.44 1.20
CA LYS A 138 23.85 -8.78 1.29
C LYS A 138 22.97 -9.69 2.13
N THR A 139 22.81 -10.94 1.69
CA THR A 139 22.09 -11.97 2.46
C THR A 139 22.76 -13.32 2.35
N ASP A 140 22.75 -14.09 3.43
CA ASP A 140 23.12 -15.50 3.42
C ASP A 140 21.87 -16.35 3.66
N SER A 141 21.44 -17.10 2.64
CA SER A 141 20.20 -17.88 2.72
C SER A 141 20.32 -19.13 3.59
N ALA A 142 21.53 -19.65 3.80
CA ALA A 142 21.74 -20.81 4.67
C ALA A 142 21.79 -20.41 6.14
N LEU A 143 22.39 -19.25 6.44
CA LEU A 143 22.49 -18.71 7.80
C LEU A 143 21.29 -17.84 8.19
N GLY A 144 20.44 -17.47 7.23
CA GLY A 144 19.30 -16.59 7.45
C GLY A 144 19.71 -15.16 7.84
N THR A 145 20.87 -14.70 7.38
CA THR A 145 21.43 -13.39 7.76
C THR A 145 21.29 -12.34 6.67
N GLN A 146 21.18 -11.07 7.05
CA GLN A 146 21.08 -9.91 6.15
C GLN A 146 21.90 -8.75 6.68
N TRP A 147 22.72 -8.11 5.86
CA TRP A 147 23.61 -7.03 6.29
C TRP A 147 24.01 -6.08 5.14
N ASN A 148 24.84 -5.10 5.48
CA ASN A 148 25.45 -4.09 4.61
C ASN A 148 24.49 -3.02 4.10
N ALA A 149 23.26 -3.38 3.72
CA ALA A 149 22.20 -2.43 3.38
C ALA A 149 20.83 -3.06 3.56
N LEU A 150 19.77 -2.24 3.48
CA LEU A 150 18.39 -2.72 3.34
C LEU A 150 18.15 -3.23 1.91
N SER A 151 17.32 -4.26 1.75
CA SER A 151 17.06 -4.90 0.44
C SER A 151 16.40 -3.96 -0.58
N GLN A 152 15.66 -2.96 -0.10
CA GLN A 152 14.94 -2.00 -0.92
C GLN A 152 14.54 -0.78 -0.09
N THR A 153 14.75 0.41 -0.64
CA THR A 153 14.08 1.62 -0.15
C THR A 153 12.82 1.87 -0.96
N TYR A 154 11.76 2.37 -0.32
CA TYR A 154 10.53 2.64 -1.03
C TYR A 154 9.66 3.69 -0.36
N GLY A 155 8.90 4.40 -1.18
CA GLY A 155 7.87 5.35 -0.76
C GLY A 155 6.50 4.82 -1.14
N ARG A 156 5.51 4.99 -0.24
CA ARG A 156 4.10 4.70 -0.47
C ARG A 156 3.31 5.96 -0.17
N TYR A 157 2.55 6.44 -1.14
CA TYR A 157 1.81 7.70 -1.06
C TYR A 157 0.35 7.52 -1.52
N PRO A 158 -0.48 6.80 -0.75
CA PRO A 158 -1.91 6.74 -1.00
C PRO A 158 -2.56 8.07 -0.57
N ASP A 159 -3.26 8.69 -1.50
CA ASP A 159 -4.12 9.84 -1.26
C ASP A 159 -5.55 9.41 -1.59
N ARG A 160 -6.41 9.35 -0.58
CA ARG A 160 -7.81 8.98 -0.74
C ARG A 160 -8.73 10.10 -0.29
N PHE A 161 -9.68 10.42 -1.16
CA PHE A 161 -10.75 11.38 -0.90
C PHE A 161 -12.08 10.64 -0.99
N SER A 162 -13.00 10.95 -0.08
CA SER A 162 -14.33 10.39 -0.10
C SER A 162 -15.35 11.49 0.17
N PHE A 163 -16.42 11.50 -0.61
CA PHE A 163 -17.57 12.37 -0.40
C PHE A 163 -18.82 11.50 -0.24
N GLY A 164 -19.78 11.97 0.54
CA GLY A 164 -21.09 11.35 0.58
C GLY A 164 -22.17 12.30 1.03
N GLY A 165 -23.38 12.07 0.54
CA GLY A 165 -24.57 12.81 0.92
C GLY A 165 -25.79 11.92 0.92
N ALA A 166 -26.79 12.29 1.73
CA ALA A 166 -28.05 11.59 1.77
C ALA A 166 -29.20 12.48 2.20
N ILE A 167 -30.40 12.11 1.76
CA ILE A 167 -31.67 12.68 2.20
C ILE A 167 -32.51 11.52 2.73
N SER A 168 -33.00 11.66 3.95
CA SER A 168 -33.95 10.72 4.54
C SER A 168 -35.32 11.39 4.72
N TYR A 169 -36.38 10.67 4.38
CA TYR A 169 -37.76 11.03 4.66
C TYR A 169 -38.39 9.98 5.59
N ILE A 170 -38.74 10.40 6.80
CA ILE A 170 -39.15 9.53 7.90
C ILE A 170 -40.59 9.86 8.27
N THR A 171 -41.42 8.83 8.28
CA THR A 171 -42.82 8.87 8.69
C THR A 171 -43.09 7.75 9.70
N GLY A 172 -44.33 7.61 10.16
CA GLY A 172 -44.68 6.49 11.03
C GLY A 172 -44.58 5.11 10.36
N ALA A 173 -44.74 5.03 9.04
CA ALA A 173 -44.74 3.77 8.29
C ALA A 173 -43.48 3.58 7.44
N HIS A 174 -42.90 4.65 6.90
CA HIS A 174 -41.77 4.60 5.96
C HIS A 174 -40.55 5.32 6.51
N ASN A 175 -39.37 4.76 6.25
CA ASN A 175 -38.07 5.38 6.46
C ASN A 175 -37.27 5.27 5.15
N VAL A 176 -37.54 6.23 4.26
CA VAL A 176 -36.94 6.28 2.93
C VAL A 176 -35.62 7.04 3.01
N LYS A 177 -34.57 6.54 2.36
CA LYS A 177 -33.28 7.20 2.24
C LYS A 177 -32.75 7.11 0.82
N PHE A 178 -32.36 8.25 0.28
CA PHE A 178 -31.60 8.37 -0.95
C PHE A 178 -30.22 8.88 -0.64
N GLY A 179 -29.19 8.38 -1.30
CA GLY A 179 -27.85 8.90 -1.10
C GLY A 179 -26.87 8.63 -2.22
N ILE A 180 -25.77 9.37 -2.16
CA ILE A 180 -24.62 9.29 -3.04
C ILE A 180 -23.37 9.12 -2.18
N GLN A 181 -22.43 8.35 -2.68
CA GLN A 181 -21.08 8.23 -2.14
C GLN A 181 -20.12 8.20 -3.32
N ASP A 182 -18.94 8.77 -3.16
CA ASP A 182 -17.85 8.61 -4.11
C ASP A 182 -16.52 8.53 -3.36
N THR A 183 -15.59 7.76 -3.91
CA THR A 183 -14.20 7.72 -3.48
C THR A 183 -13.31 7.83 -4.71
N PHE A 184 -12.35 8.74 -4.65
CA PHE A 184 -11.36 8.94 -5.70
C PHE A 184 -10.00 9.24 -5.09
N GLY A 185 -8.96 9.07 -5.88
CA GLY A 185 -7.62 9.23 -5.35
C GLY A 185 -6.54 8.73 -6.26
N ARG A 186 -5.33 8.72 -5.71
CA ARG A 186 -4.13 8.28 -6.42
C ARG A 186 -3.21 7.57 -5.46
N TYR A 187 -2.46 6.62 -5.97
CA TYR A 187 -1.47 5.91 -5.19
C TYR A 187 -0.13 5.96 -5.91
N ARG A 188 0.79 6.80 -5.43
CA ARG A 188 2.17 6.82 -5.94
C ARG A 188 3.04 5.88 -5.13
N ARG A 189 3.93 5.16 -5.80
CA ARG A 189 4.92 4.26 -5.22
C ARG A 189 6.28 4.52 -5.83
N THR A 190 7.30 4.48 -5.01
CA THR A 190 8.69 4.55 -5.45
C THR A 190 9.45 3.37 -4.89
N ASP A 191 10.39 2.82 -5.65
CA ASP A 191 11.26 1.72 -5.22
C ASP A 191 12.69 2.01 -5.70
N GLY A 192 13.66 1.73 -4.82
CA GLY A 192 15.08 1.95 -5.02
C GLY A 192 15.93 0.91 -4.29
N SER A 193 17.18 0.78 -4.71
CA SER A 193 18.20 -0.02 -4.04
C SER A 193 19.58 0.54 -4.35
N ASN A 194 20.53 0.35 -3.45
CA ASN A 194 21.93 0.58 -3.77
C ASN A 194 22.38 -0.42 -4.85
N GLY A 195 23.17 0.07 -5.81
CA GLY A 195 23.73 -0.69 -6.94
C GLY A 195 22.74 -1.34 -7.90
N ASP A 196 21.43 -1.13 -7.71
CA ASP A 196 20.33 -1.88 -8.34
C ASP A 196 20.54 -3.42 -8.28
N ILE A 197 21.19 -3.90 -7.22
CA ILE A 197 21.62 -5.30 -7.09
C ILE A 197 21.58 -5.75 -5.63
N ARG A 198 21.41 -7.05 -5.44
CA ARG A 198 21.47 -7.75 -4.15
C ARG A 198 22.42 -8.94 -4.29
N ALA A 199 23.29 -9.12 -3.30
CA ALA A 199 24.22 -10.23 -3.24
C ALA A 199 23.65 -11.35 -2.36
N THR A 200 23.65 -12.58 -2.87
CA THR A 200 23.20 -13.77 -2.14
C THR A 200 24.37 -14.72 -1.93
N PHE A 201 24.55 -15.12 -0.69
CA PHE A 201 25.53 -16.09 -0.22
C PHE A 201 24.86 -17.36 0.30
N ILE A 202 25.61 -18.46 0.31
CA ILE A 202 25.24 -19.72 0.95
C ILE A 202 26.41 -20.14 1.82
N ASN A 203 26.26 -20.09 3.14
CA ASN A 203 27.32 -20.39 4.10
C ASN A 203 28.62 -19.60 3.85
N GLY A 204 28.50 -18.29 3.58
CA GLY A 204 29.61 -17.37 3.30
C GLY A 204 30.20 -17.48 1.90
N ILE A 205 29.65 -18.32 1.03
CA ILE A 205 30.11 -18.51 -0.35
C ILE A 205 29.18 -17.74 -1.29
N ALA A 206 29.75 -16.89 -2.15
CA ALA A 206 29.02 -16.18 -3.19
C ALA A 206 28.24 -17.17 -4.07
N SER A 207 26.96 -16.90 -4.31
CA SER A 207 26.06 -17.83 -5.01
C SER A 207 25.36 -17.18 -6.19
N THR A 208 24.56 -16.14 -5.95
CA THR A 208 23.76 -15.49 -7.00
C THR A 208 23.68 -13.99 -6.75
N ALA A 209 23.49 -13.24 -7.83
CA ALA A 209 23.13 -11.84 -7.74
C ALA A 209 21.69 -11.66 -8.22
N GLN A 210 20.90 -10.88 -7.48
CA GLN A 210 19.57 -10.48 -7.91
C GLN A 210 19.61 -9.04 -8.43
N ILE A 211 19.33 -8.87 -9.71
CA ILE A 211 19.30 -7.61 -10.44
C ILE A 211 17.93 -6.96 -10.29
N LEU A 212 17.88 -5.65 -10.08
CA LEU A 212 16.66 -4.85 -9.95
C LEU A 212 16.51 -3.87 -11.12
N ASN A 213 15.27 -3.59 -11.51
CA ASN A 213 14.96 -2.55 -12.51
C ASN A 213 14.81 -1.15 -11.90
N THR A 214 15.42 -0.89 -10.74
CA THR A 214 15.34 0.39 -10.06
C THR A 214 16.15 1.48 -10.80
N PRO A 215 15.77 2.77 -10.68
CA PRO A 215 14.69 3.29 -9.87
C PRO A 215 13.32 3.07 -10.55
N VAL A 216 12.31 2.84 -9.73
CA VAL A 216 10.91 2.72 -10.18
C VAL A 216 10.07 3.78 -9.47
N ALA A 217 9.26 4.51 -10.22
CA ALA A 217 8.28 5.45 -9.70
C ALA A 217 6.97 5.31 -10.47
N ARG A 218 6.03 4.59 -9.87
CA ARG A 218 4.73 4.26 -10.47
C ARG A 218 3.57 4.89 -9.71
N ARG A 219 2.42 4.98 -10.35
CA ARG A 219 1.20 5.63 -9.90
C ARG A 219 -0.03 4.91 -10.46
N ASP A 220 -1.02 4.76 -9.60
CA ASP A 220 -2.34 4.28 -9.99
C ASP A 220 -3.39 5.32 -9.64
N LEU A 221 -4.46 5.37 -10.42
CA LEU A 221 -5.56 6.31 -10.27
C LEU A 221 -6.86 5.56 -9.98
N LEU A 222 -7.53 5.98 -8.92
CA LEU A 222 -8.95 5.69 -8.74
C LEU A 222 -9.70 6.92 -9.24
N HIS A 223 -10.24 6.84 -10.45
CA HIS A 223 -10.98 7.96 -11.06
C HIS A 223 -12.28 8.21 -10.31
N VAL A 224 -13.01 7.14 -10.01
CA VAL A 224 -14.33 7.19 -9.38
C VAL A 224 -14.69 5.82 -8.79
N ASP A 225 -15.28 5.82 -7.60
CA ASP A 225 -15.97 4.69 -6.98
C ASP A 225 -17.29 5.21 -6.41
N ALA A 226 -18.14 5.60 -7.35
CA ALA A 226 -19.39 6.27 -7.08
C ALA A 226 -20.50 5.26 -6.86
N GLY A 227 -21.32 5.49 -5.83
CA GLY A 227 -22.49 4.70 -5.54
C GLY A 227 -23.70 5.57 -5.25
N PHE A 228 -24.77 5.31 -5.98
CA PHE A 228 -26.08 5.92 -5.82
C PHE A 228 -27.01 4.89 -5.25
N TYR A 229 -27.73 5.22 -4.18
CA TYR A 229 -28.61 4.25 -3.54
C TYR A 229 -29.93 4.86 -3.12
N ALA A 230 -30.94 4.00 -3.12
CA ALA A 230 -32.25 4.25 -2.57
C ALA A 230 -32.63 3.04 -1.70
N GLN A 231 -33.19 3.30 -0.53
CA GLN A 231 -33.69 2.27 0.35
C GLN A 231 -34.90 2.77 1.13
N ASP A 232 -35.78 1.86 1.51
CA ASP A 232 -36.91 2.11 2.37
C ASP A 232 -37.03 0.99 3.41
N SER A 233 -37.41 1.38 4.62
CA SER A 233 -37.91 0.47 5.65
C SER A 233 -39.39 0.79 5.85
N TRP A 234 -40.24 -0.11 5.38
CA TRP A 234 -41.68 0.04 5.38
C TRP A 234 -42.33 -0.88 6.40
N THR A 235 -42.91 -0.32 7.44
CA THR A 235 -43.65 -1.05 8.47
C THR A 235 -45.15 -1.03 8.18
N LEU A 236 -45.71 -2.23 7.97
CA LEU A 236 -47.14 -2.50 7.88
C LEU A 236 -47.57 -3.39 9.06
N LYS A 237 -48.11 -2.79 10.12
CA LYS A 237 -48.55 -3.51 11.33
C LYS A 237 -47.42 -4.39 11.88
N ARG A 238 -47.54 -5.71 11.73
CA ARG A 238 -46.61 -6.73 12.24
C ARG A 238 -45.51 -7.11 11.24
N MET A 239 -45.53 -6.53 10.04
CA MET A 239 -44.57 -6.79 8.98
C MET A 239 -43.72 -5.55 8.71
N THR A 240 -42.41 -5.71 8.62
CA THR A 240 -41.50 -4.67 8.10
C THR A 240 -40.77 -5.20 6.88
N VAL A 241 -40.93 -4.50 5.76
CA VAL A 241 -40.25 -4.79 4.50
C VAL A 241 -39.11 -3.79 4.35
N ASN A 242 -37.90 -4.29 4.17
CA ASN A 242 -36.73 -3.49 3.83
C ASN A 242 -36.38 -3.78 2.37
N TYR A 243 -36.31 -2.75 1.55
CA TYR A 243 -35.93 -2.92 0.15
C TYR A 243 -35.10 -1.74 -0.29
N GLY A 244 -34.12 -2.02 -1.14
CA GLY A 244 -33.25 -0.99 -1.67
C GLY A 244 -32.35 -1.53 -2.75
N ALA A 245 -31.75 -0.60 -3.48
CA ALA A 245 -30.76 -0.92 -4.48
C ALA A 245 -29.66 0.12 -4.45
N ARG A 246 -28.45 -0.32 -4.77
CA ARG A 246 -27.31 0.54 -5.03
C ARG A 246 -26.84 0.32 -6.45
N TYR A 247 -26.72 1.40 -7.21
CA TYR A 247 -26.00 1.45 -8.45
C TYR A 247 -24.57 1.92 -8.15
N GLU A 248 -23.58 1.23 -8.70
CA GLU A 248 -22.16 1.55 -8.55
C GLU A 248 -21.54 1.80 -9.92
N HIS A 249 -20.75 2.87 -10.00
CA HIS A 249 -19.94 3.24 -11.15
C HIS A 249 -18.48 3.32 -10.70
N PHE A 250 -17.66 2.41 -11.19
CA PHE A 250 -16.26 2.30 -10.81
C PHE A 250 -15.35 2.42 -12.03
N SER A 251 -14.37 3.30 -11.95
CA SER A 251 -13.30 3.42 -12.95
C SER A 251 -11.96 3.71 -12.29
N SER A 252 -10.92 3.12 -12.86
CA SER A 252 -9.54 3.20 -12.40
C SER A 252 -8.60 3.11 -13.59
N GLY A 253 -7.35 3.50 -13.40
CA GLY A 253 -6.41 3.57 -14.52
C GLY A 253 -4.99 3.83 -14.07
N ILE A 254 -4.11 3.85 -15.05
CA ILE A 254 -2.69 4.08 -14.92
C ILE A 254 -2.39 5.31 -15.78
N PRO A 255 -1.79 6.38 -15.22
CA PRO A 255 -1.44 7.56 -15.99
C PRO A 255 -0.24 7.27 -16.89
N LEU A 256 0.17 8.26 -17.69
CA LEU A 256 1.50 8.27 -18.29
C LEU A 256 2.56 8.14 -17.18
N GLU A 257 3.49 7.21 -17.36
CA GLU A 257 4.58 6.97 -16.42
C GLU A 257 5.94 6.96 -17.12
N THR A 258 6.93 7.49 -16.42
CA THR A 258 8.31 7.55 -16.87
C THR A 258 9.24 7.10 -15.75
N ALA A 259 10.22 6.27 -16.08
CA ALA A 259 11.35 5.97 -15.22
C ALA A 259 12.66 6.30 -15.95
N PRO A 260 13.62 6.96 -15.29
CA PRO A 260 14.94 7.17 -15.87
C PRO A 260 15.67 5.82 -16.01
N ALA A 261 16.81 5.85 -16.70
CA ALA A 261 17.67 4.68 -16.79
C ALA A 261 18.16 4.25 -15.39
N GLY A 262 18.10 2.96 -15.13
CA GLY A 262 18.77 2.30 -14.00
C GLY A 262 20.16 1.81 -14.42
N ARG A 263 20.84 1.06 -13.55
CA ARG A 263 22.12 0.42 -13.89
C ARG A 263 21.96 -0.63 -14.99
N TYR A 264 20.89 -1.42 -14.91
CA TYR A 264 20.65 -2.56 -15.81
C TYR A 264 19.42 -2.41 -16.70
N THR A 265 18.83 -1.21 -16.73
CA THR A 265 17.63 -0.93 -17.53
C THR A 265 17.73 0.43 -18.19
N ALA A 266 17.28 0.53 -19.44
CA ALA A 266 17.16 1.81 -20.13
C ALA A 266 16.05 2.67 -19.49
N ALA A 267 16.01 3.96 -19.88
CA ALA A 267 14.88 4.80 -19.57
C ALA A 267 13.60 4.19 -20.18
N ARG A 268 12.51 4.20 -19.43
CA ARG A 268 11.24 3.57 -19.78
C ARG A 268 10.13 4.60 -19.74
N THR A 269 9.25 4.56 -20.72
CA THR A 269 8.03 5.39 -20.76
C THR A 269 6.87 4.51 -21.19
N PHE A 270 5.77 4.58 -20.44
CA PHE A 270 4.55 3.85 -20.74
C PHE A 270 3.40 4.83 -20.84
N GLY A 271 2.62 4.70 -21.92
CA GLY A 271 1.40 5.48 -22.10
C GLY A 271 0.34 5.16 -21.03
N PRO A 272 -0.68 6.02 -20.89
CA PRO A 272 -1.77 5.76 -19.96
C PRO A 272 -2.53 4.47 -20.34
N ILE A 273 -3.00 3.74 -19.33
CA ILE A 273 -3.79 2.52 -19.47
C ILE A 273 -5.07 2.66 -18.66
N GLU A 274 -6.21 2.72 -19.34
CA GLU A 274 -7.53 2.75 -18.71
C GLU A 274 -7.99 1.32 -18.38
N MET A 275 -8.51 1.10 -17.18
CA MET A 275 -9.12 -0.19 -16.82
C MET A 275 -10.59 -0.24 -17.25
N PRO A 276 -11.21 -1.44 -17.33
CA PRO A 276 -12.64 -1.55 -17.57
C PRO A 276 -13.44 -0.75 -16.55
N THR A 277 -14.42 0.01 -17.05
CA THR A 277 -15.38 0.70 -16.21
C THR A 277 -16.52 -0.25 -15.85
N TRP A 278 -16.75 -0.47 -14.56
CA TRP A 278 -17.81 -1.35 -14.10
C TRP A 278 -19.02 -0.57 -13.63
N ASN A 279 -20.16 -0.95 -14.19
CA ASN A 279 -21.47 -0.45 -13.83
C ASN A 279 -22.27 -1.60 -13.24
N SER A 280 -22.62 -1.52 -11.96
CA SER A 280 -23.23 -2.63 -11.24
C SER A 280 -24.46 -2.19 -10.47
N ILE A 281 -25.51 -3.01 -10.49
CA ILE A 281 -26.64 -2.88 -9.57
C ILE A 281 -26.58 -3.98 -8.51
N ALA A 282 -26.74 -3.57 -7.26
CA ALA A 282 -26.71 -4.40 -6.07
C ALA A 282 -28.01 -4.22 -5.27
N PRO A 283 -29.09 -4.98 -5.62
CA PRO A 283 -30.32 -4.97 -4.86
C PRO A 283 -30.17 -5.69 -3.52
N ARG A 284 -30.93 -5.24 -2.52
CA ARG A 284 -31.05 -5.87 -1.19
C ARG A 284 -32.50 -5.81 -0.74
N GLY A 285 -32.97 -6.92 -0.18
CA GLY A 285 -34.33 -7.07 0.30
C GLY A 285 -34.34 -7.85 1.61
N GLY A 286 -35.26 -7.50 2.50
CA GLY A 286 -35.48 -8.18 3.75
C GLY A 286 -36.91 -8.05 4.21
N LEU A 287 -37.39 -9.07 4.91
CA LEU A 287 -38.71 -9.13 5.51
C LEU A 287 -38.54 -9.52 6.97
N VAL A 288 -39.17 -8.77 7.86
CA VAL A 288 -39.29 -9.10 9.27
C VAL A 288 -40.77 -9.19 9.59
N TYR A 289 -41.21 -10.32 10.14
CA TYR A 289 -42.59 -10.52 10.55
C TYR A 289 -42.66 -10.93 12.02
N ASP A 290 -43.35 -10.13 12.81
CA ASP A 290 -43.64 -10.43 14.22
C ASP A 290 -44.76 -11.48 14.30
N LEU A 291 -44.44 -12.67 14.81
CA LEU A 291 -45.32 -13.85 14.82
C LEU A 291 -46.48 -13.76 15.82
N PHE A 292 -46.37 -12.94 16.85
CA PHE A 292 -47.42 -12.82 17.88
C PHE A 292 -47.93 -11.39 18.05
N GLY A 293 -47.26 -10.39 17.48
CA GLY A 293 -47.63 -8.97 17.64
C GLY A 293 -47.15 -8.37 18.96
N ASP A 294 -46.36 -9.13 19.73
CA ASP A 294 -45.77 -8.71 21.00
C ASP A 294 -44.29 -8.31 20.87
N GLN A 295 -43.77 -8.32 19.64
CA GLN A 295 -42.38 -8.01 19.28
C GLN A 295 -41.33 -8.91 19.94
N LYS A 296 -41.72 -10.06 20.51
CA LYS A 296 -40.80 -10.98 21.19
C LYS A 296 -40.30 -12.10 20.27
N THR A 297 -41.08 -12.49 19.27
CA THR A 297 -40.71 -13.54 18.31
C THR A 297 -40.93 -13.05 16.89
N ALA A 298 -39.87 -13.04 16.08
CA ALA A 298 -39.95 -12.59 14.69
C ALA A 298 -39.30 -13.59 13.72
N LEU A 299 -39.94 -13.79 12.57
CA LEU A 299 -39.31 -14.41 11.41
C LEU A 299 -38.57 -13.35 10.61
N LYS A 300 -37.36 -13.68 10.17
CA LYS A 300 -36.52 -12.80 9.36
C LYS A 300 -36.06 -13.53 8.12
N PHE A 301 -36.28 -12.91 6.97
CA PHE A 301 -35.75 -13.35 5.69
C PHE A 301 -34.99 -12.19 5.05
N SER A 302 -33.86 -12.48 4.41
CA SER A 302 -33.10 -11.46 3.69
C SER A 302 -32.35 -12.06 2.51
N VAL A 303 -32.27 -11.30 1.43
CA VAL A 303 -31.47 -11.60 0.25
C VAL A 303 -30.77 -10.33 -0.19
N GLY A 304 -29.53 -10.44 -0.65
CA GLY A 304 -28.79 -9.29 -1.13
C GLY A 304 -27.67 -9.68 -2.06
N LYS A 305 -27.43 -8.82 -3.06
CA LYS A 305 -26.23 -8.87 -3.88
C LYS A 305 -25.20 -7.87 -3.34
N TYR A 306 -23.94 -8.25 -3.39
CA TYR A 306 -22.80 -7.44 -3.00
C TYR A 306 -21.77 -7.49 -4.12
N MET A 307 -21.13 -6.36 -4.38
CA MET A 307 -19.98 -6.29 -5.27
C MET A 307 -18.71 -6.31 -4.43
N GLN A 308 -17.66 -6.95 -4.93
CA GLN A 308 -16.32 -6.85 -4.35
C GLN A 308 -15.90 -5.39 -4.31
N ALA A 309 -15.31 -4.93 -3.19
CA ALA A 309 -14.79 -3.57 -3.10
C ALA A 309 -13.67 -3.33 -4.13
N GLY A 310 -13.78 -2.25 -4.88
CA GLY A 310 -12.78 -1.85 -5.87
C GLY A 310 -11.75 -0.90 -5.26
N SER A 311 -10.51 -0.98 -5.74
CA SER A 311 -9.43 -0.04 -5.41
C SER A 311 -8.45 0.04 -6.58
N THR A 312 -7.32 0.73 -6.40
CA THR A 312 -6.24 0.76 -7.39
C THR A 312 -5.53 -0.59 -7.58
N GLY A 313 -5.82 -1.61 -6.76
CA GLY A 313 -5.15 -2.91 -6.83
C GLY A 313 -5.34 -3.64 -8.16
N PHE A 314 -6.46 -3.42 -8.85
CA PHE A 314 -6.68 -3.98 -10.17
C PHE A 314 -5.75 -3.30 -11.20
N SER A 315 -5.77 -1.97 -11.29
CA SER A 315 -4.86 -1.20 -12.16
C SER A 315 -3.39 -1.56 -11.90
N GLU A 316 -3.02 -1.71 -10.63
CA GLU A 316 -1.66 -2.07 -10.24
C GLU A 316 -1.16 -3.35 -10.92
N SER A 317 -1.99 -4.40 -10.96
CA SER A 317 -1.63 -5.68 -11.58
C SER A 317 -1.40 -5.60 -13.09
N TYR A 318 -1.84 -4.52 -13.73
CA TYR A 318 -1.64 -4.22 -15.15
C TYR A 318 -0.67 -3.05 -15.36
N ASN A 319 0.10 -2.66 -14.33
CA ASN A 319 1.10 -1.60 -14.46
C ASN A 319 2.43 -2.16 -15.01
N PRO A 320 2.91 -1.70 -16.19
CA PRO A 320 4.13 -2.23 -16.79
C PRO A 320 5.41 -1.75 -16.06
N LEU A 321 5.33 -0.69 -15.27
CA LEU A 321 6.44 -0.12 -14.51
C LEU A 321 6.48 -0.66 -13.05
N GLN A 322 6.14 -1.93 -12.85
CA GLN A 322 6.35 -2.59 -11.55
C GLN A 322 7.84 -2.83 -11.27
N LEU A 323 8.18 -2.96 -9.99
CA LEU A 323 9.49 -3.45 -9.58
C LEU A 323 9.62 -4.90 -10.07
N THR A 324 10.64 -5.17 -10.86
CA THR A 324 10.98 -6.52 -11.34
C THR A 324 12.41 -6.86 -10.95
N THR A 325 12.64 -8.15 -10.74
CA THR A 325 13.93 -8.70 -10.35
C THR A 325 14.29 -9.89 -11.23
N ALA A 326 15.57 -10.07 -11.51
CA ALA A 326 16.09 -11.26 -12.18
C ALA A 326 17.32 -11.80 -11.42
N SER A 327 17.36 -13.10 -11.19
CA SER A 327 18.54 -13.74 -10.59
C SER A 327 19.50 -14.17 -11.69
N VAL A 328 20.78 -13.83 -11.52
CA VAL A 328 21.86 -14.21 -12.42
C VAL A 328 22.97 -14.91 -11.64
N SER A 329 23.72 -15.77 -12.34
CA SER A 329 24.93 -16.39 -11.83
C SER A 329 25.95 -15.31 -11.47
N TRP A 330 26.57 -15.48 -10.30
CA TRP A 330 27.62 -14.60 -9.80
C TRP A 330 28.80 -15.43 -9.31
N THR A 331 30.01 -15.05 -9.72
CA THR A 331 31.26 -15.61 -9.21
C THR A 331 32.13 -14.46 -8.71
N ASP A 332 32.35 -14.40 -7.39
CA ASP A 332 33.18 -13.41 -6.71
C ASP A 332 34.67 -13.67 -6.99
N LEU A 333 35.18 -13.14 -8.10
CA LEU A 333 36.54 -13.38 -8.59
C LEU A 333 37.57 -12.63 -7.75
N ASN A 334 37.25 -11.41 -7.35
CA ASN A 334 38.12 -10.54 -6.58
C ASN A 334 37.99 -10.74 -5.05
N ARG A 335 36.99 -11.52 -4.60
CA ARG A 335 36.70 -11.85 -3.20
C ARG A 335 36.31 -10.64 -2.35
N ASP A 336 35.69 -9.64 -2.97
CA ASP A 336 35.18 -8.45 -2.29
C ASP A 336 33.66 -8.52 -1.99
N GLY A 337 33.02 -9.65 -2.33
CA GLY A 337 31.64 -9.93 -1.96
C GLY A 337 30.62 -8.96 -2.52
N VAL A 338 30.99 -8.19 -3.55
CA VAL A 338 30.11 -7.26 -4.23
C VAL A 338 29.99 -7.74 -5.68
N PRO A 339 28.81 -8.15 -6.15
CA PRO A 339 28.68 -8.55 -7.54
C PRO A 339 28.94 -7.36 -8.49
N GLN A 340 30.01 -7.43 -9.31
CA GLN A 340 30.29 -6.41 -10.35
C GLN A 340 30.01 -6.91 -11.77
N GLY A 341 29.63 -5.98 -12.62
CA GLY A 341 29.42 -6.18 -14.05
C GLY A 341 28.49 -5.10 -14.59
N GLU A 342 28.67 -4.76 -15.85
CA GLU A 342 27.84 -3.79 -16.57
C GLU A 342 27.29 -4.43 -17.84
N LEU A 343 26.21 -3.87 -18.40
CA LEU A 343 25.62 -4.39 -19.63
C LEU A 343 26.68 -4.46 -20.75
N GLY A 344 26.79 -5.62 -21.40
CA GLY A 344 27.78 -5.90 -22.46
C GLY A 344 29.13 -6.42 -21.97
N CYS A 345 29.34 -6.57 -20.66
CA CYS A 345 30.56 -7.13 -20.12
C CYS A 345 30.63 -8.66 -20.31
N VAL A 346 31.84 -9.22 -20.46
CA VAL A 346 32.04 -10.67 -20.66
C VAL A 346 32.16 -11.35 -19.30
N TYR A 347 31.21 -12.23 -18.98
CA TYR A 347 31.19 -12.97 -17.72
C TYR A 347 32.51 -13.73 -17.47
N LEU A 348 33.00 -13.65 -16.23
CA LEU A 348 34.28 -14.20 -15.76
C LEU A 348 35.55 -13.49 -16.29
N SER A 349 35.41 -12.22 -16.69
CA SER A 349 36.56 -11.33 -16.91
C SER A 349 36.70 -10.31 -15.76
N ALA A 350 37.81 -9.56 -15.73
CA ALA A 350 38.06 -8.59 -14.66
C ALA A 350 36.92 -7.55 -14.57
N GLY A 351 36.33 -7.40 -13.38
CA GLY A 351 35.18 -6.52 -13.13
C GLY A 351 33.84 -7.01 -13.69
N CYS A 352 33.78 -8.24 -14.18
CA CYS A 352 32.63 -8.82 -14.88
C CYS A 352 32.23 -10.17 -14.24
N GLU A 353 31.79 -10.09 -13.00
CA GLU A 353 31.51 -11.22 -12.12
C GLU A 353 30.09 -11.76 -12.20
N ILE A 354 29.18 -11.08 -12.90
CA ILE A 354 27.77 -11.47 -13.04
C ILE A 354 27.41 -11.81 -14.49
N ASN A 355 26.63 -12.88 -14.68
CA ASN A 355 26.24 -13.32 -16.01
C ASN A 355 24.98 -12.60 -16.50
N LEU A 356 25.15 -11.39 -17.02
CA LEU A 356 24.02 -10.58 -17.51
C LEU A 356 23.36 -11.12 -18.80
N ALA A 357 23.97 -12.11 -19.48
CA ALA A 357 23.32 -12.79 -20.60
C ALA A 357 22.09 -13.62 -20.16
N GLN A 358 21.94 -13.86 -18.85
CA GLN A 358 20.77 -14.52 -18.26
C GLN A 358 19.62 -13.54 -17.95
N LEU A 359 19.80 -12.23 -18.15
CA LEU A 359 18.71 -11.29 -17.99
C LEU A 359 17.60 -11.59 -19.03
N PRO A 360 16.33 -11.63 -18.61
CA PRO A 360 15.22 -11.81 -19.54
C PRO A 360 15.21 -10.70 -20.61
N ASN A 361 14.84 -11.08 -21.84
CA ASN A 361 14.56 -10.09 -22.88
C ASN A 361 13.44 -9.14 -22.40
N GLY A 362 13.68 -7.83 -22.50
CA GLY A 362 12.75 -6.82 -22.01
C GLY A 362 12.79 -6.61 -20.49
N PHE A 363 13.86 -7.05 -19.80
CA PHE A 363 14.04 -6.80 -18.36
C PHE A 363 13.78 -5.32 -18.02
N GLY A 364 13.06 -5.12 -16.92
CA GLY A 364 12.60 -3.81 -16.49
C GLY A 364 11.18 -3.43 -16.93
N VAL A 365 10.55 -4.24 -17.77
CA VAL A 365 9.10 -4.17 -18.03
C VAL A 365 8.43 -5.34 -17.32
N ALA A 366 7.37 -5.08 -16.57
CA ALA A 366 6.59 -6.14 -15.93
C ALA A 366 5.89 -6.99 -16.99
N SER A 367 5.91 -8.32 -16.82
CA SER A 367 5.10 -9.20 -17.64
C SER A 367 3.64 -9.06 -17.22
N LEU A 368 2.80 -8.56 -18.12
CA LEU A 368 1.39 -8.30 -17.84
C LEU A 368 0.52 -9.29 -18.59
N ALA A 369 -0.51 -9.80 -17.91
CA ALA A 369 -1.64 -10.39 -18.60
C ALA A 369 -2.45 -9.28 -19.28
N ASN A 370 -3.16 -9.60 -20.36
CA ASN A 370 -4.25 -8.74 -20.83
C ASN A 370 -5.50 -9.05 -20.01
N PHE A 371 -6.18 -8.04 -19.47
CA PHE A 371 -7.50 -8.27 -18.91
C PHE A 371 -8.51 -8.56 -20.03
N ASP A 372 -9.46 -9.45 -19.75
CA ASP A 372 -10.62 -9.64 -20.62
C ASP A 372 -11.47 -8.35 -20.62
N PRO A 373 -11.71 -7.70 -21.77
CA PRO A 373 -12.61 -6.55 -21.86
C PRO A 373 -14.02 -6.81 -21.34
N GLY A 374 -14.46 -8.08 -21.34
CA GLY A 374 -15.75 -8.54 -20.81
C GLY A 374 -15.74 -8.91 -19.32
N MET A 375 -14.61 -8.70 -18.62
CA MET A 375 -14.49 -9.04 -17.20
C MET A 375 -15.55 -8.31 -16.37
N LYS A 376 -16.34 -9.09 -15.63
CA LYS A 376 -17.33 -8.57 -14.69
C LYS A 376 -16.70 -8.43 -13.31
N ARG A 377 -16.98 -7.32 -12.63
CA ARG A 377 -16.69 -7.17 -11.21
C ARG A 377 -17.43 -8.25 -10.43
N MET A 378 -16.69 -9.01 -9.62
CA MET A 378 -17.22 -10.10 -8.79
C MET A 378 -18.15 -9.59 -7.69
#